data_AF-A0A8H4XHD8-F1
#
_entry.id   AF-A0A8H4XHD8-F1
#
_cell.length_a   1.000
_cell.length_b   1.000
_cell.length_c   1.000
_cell.angle_alpha   90.00
_cell.angle_beta   90.00
_cell.angle_gamma   90.00
#
_symmetry.space_group_name_H-M   'P 1'
#
loop_
_entity.id
_entity.type
_entity.pdbx_description
1 polymer ?
#
loop_
_entity_poly.entity_id
_entity_poly.type
_entity_poly.pdbx_seq_one_letter_code
_entity_poly.pdbx_strand_id
1 'polypeptide(L)'
;MHRSIPFTELTALYSIADMCLLTSSRDGMNLVAFEYIACQEQRNGVLALSEFAGASVFMADGVVQFHPANIKEMAQSIDKGLSMSKEERKERYDRLAKFVHTNT
;
A
#
# COMPACT_ATOMS: atom_id res chain seq x y z
N MET A 1 8.39 20.99 -2.08
CA MET A 1 8.63 20.74 -3.51
C MET A 1 7.57 19.76 -3.98
N HIS A 2 6.59 20.19 -4.78
CA HIS A 2 5.60 19.30 -5.38
C HIS A 2 5.86 19.30 -6.89
N ARG A 3 6.31 18.17 -7.43
CA ARG A 3 6.56 18.01 -8.87
C ARG A 3 5.64 16.91 -9.37
N SER A 4 4.76 17.25 -10.31
CA SER A 4 3.90 16.25 -10.93
C SER A 4 4.76 15.33 -11.80
N ILE A 5 4.65 14.03 -11.56
CA ILE A 5 5.30 12.97 -12.33
C ILE A 5 4.32 12.53 -13.43
N PRO A 6 4.75 12.33 -14.69
CA PRO A 6 3.91 11.76 -15.74
C PRO A 6 3.31 10.42 -15.33
N PHE A 7 2.08 10.14 -15.77
CA PHE A 7 1.37 8.91 -15.39
C PHE A 7 2.16 7.63 -15.69
N THR A 8 2.85 7.56 -16.83
CA THR A 8 3.68 6.42 -17.23
C THR A 8 4.90 6.21 -16.32
N GLU A 9 5.50 7.29 -15.83
CA GLU A 9 6.61 7.21 -14.88
C GLU A 9 6.11 6.79 -13.50
N LEU A 10 4.94 7.28 -13.09
CA LEU A 10 4.33 6.93 -11.82
C LEU A 10 3.93 5.44 -11.76
N THR A 11 3.30 4.91 -12.81
CA THR A 11 2.94 3.49 -12.87
C THR A 11 4.17 2.59 -12.98
N ALA A 12 5.22 3.03 -13.68
CA ALA A 12 6.51 2.34 -13.67
C ALA A 12 7.09 2.27 -12.25
N LEU A 13 7.12 3.40 -11.53
CA LEU A 13 7.57 3.45 -10.13
C LEU A 13 6.75 2.51 -9.23
N TYR A 14 5.42 2.49 -9.38
CA TYR A 14 4.58 1.55 -8.63
C TYR A 14 4.95 0.11 -8.97
N SER A 15 5.01 -0.28 -10.24
CA SER A 15 5.27 -1.69 -10.65
C SER A 15 6.61 -2.27 -10.15
N ILE A 16 7.62 -1.41 -9.92
CA ILE A 16 8.94 -1.84 -9.45
C ILE A 16 9.12 -1.72 -7.93
N ALA A 17 8.24 -0.99 -7.24
CA ALA A 17 8.35 -0.78 -5.80
C ALA A 17 7.98 -2.05 -5.02
N ASP A 18 8.84 -2.45 -4.09
CA ASP A 18 8.58 -3.60 -3.20
C ASP A 18 7.58 -3.24 -2.09
N MET A 19 7.44 -1.95 -1.77
CA MET A 19 6.57 -1.45 -0.73
C MET A 19 6.07 -0.03 -1.05
N CYS A 20 4.80 0.24 -0.73
CA CYS A 20 4.21 1.58 -0.69
C CYS A 20 3.85 1.93 0.76
N LEU A 21 4.28 3.11 1.22
CA LEU A 21 4.04 3.59 2.58
C LEU A 21 3.19 4.86 2.54
N LEU A 22 1.97 4.78 3.07
CA LEU A 22 1.02 5.88 3.10
C LEU A 22 0.77 6.32 4.55
N THR A 23 1.36 7.45 4.93
CA THR A 23 1.42 7.94 6.33
C THR A 23 0.37 9.00 6.68
N SER A 24 -0.67 9.14 5.87
CA SER A 24 -1.70 10.17 6.05
C SER A 24 -2.26 10.17 7.48
N SER A 25 -2.21 11.32 8.15
CA SER A 25 -2.77 11.50 9.50
C SER A 25 -4.30 11.62 9.50
N ARG A 26 -4.87 12.06 8.37
CA ARG A 26 -6.32 12.12 8.13
C ARG A 26 -6.57 12.09 6.62
N ASP A 27 -7.26 11.06 6.15
CA ASP A 27 -7.61 10.92 4.73
C ASP A 27 -8.94 10.18 4.61
N GLY A 28 -9.85 10.69 3.78
CA GLY A 28 -11.14 10.04 3.54
C GLY A 28 -10.99 8.78 2.70
N MET A 29 -10.25 8.86 1.58
CA MET A 29 -9.97 7.73 0.71
C MET A 29 -8.67 7.99 -0.03
N ASN A 30 -7.65 7.20 0.28
CA ASN A 30 -6.36 7.34 -0.39
C ASN A 30 -6.35 6.53 -1.69
N LEU A 31 -6.60 7.19 -2.82
CA LEU A 31 -6.62 6.52 -4.14
C LEU A 31 -5.25 6.01 -4.59
N VAL A 32 -4.15 6.55 -4.05
CA VAL A 32 -2.80 6.01 -4.32
C VAL A 32 -2.69 4.56 -3.86
N ALA A 33 -3.43 4.15 -2.82
CA ALA A 33 -3.51 2.74 -2.42
C ALA A 33 -4.07 1.85 -3.55
N PHE A 34 -5.10 2.32 -4.26
CA PHE A 34 -5.73 1.59 -5.35
C PHE A 34 -4.82 1.56 -6.58
N GLU A 35 -4.25 2.71 -6.95
CA GLU A 35 -3.31 2.84 -8.06
C GLU A 35 -2.08 1.96 -7.88
N TYR A 36 -1.52 1.93 -6.65
CA TYR A 36 -0.40 1.06 -6.32
C TYR A 36 -0.78 -0.41 -6.52
N ILE A 37 -1.87 -0.88 -5.91
CA ILE A 37 -2.29 -2.29 -6.00
C ILE A 37 -2.60 -2.70 -7.45
N ALA A 38 -3.19 -1.81 -8.25
CA ALA A 38 -3.41 -2.05 -9.67
C ALA A 38 -2.11 -2.31 -10.46
N CYS A 39 -0.98 -1.76 -9.99
CA CYS A 39 0.34 -1.95 -10.61
C CYS A 39 1.13 -3.15 -10.03
N GLN A 40 0.62 -3.86 -9.01
CA GLN A 40 1.36 -4.90 -8.27
C GLN A 40 1.12 -6.34 -8.75
N GLU A 41 0.49 -6.55 -9.90
CA GLU A 41 0.11 -7.89 -10.39
C GLU A 41 1.30 -8.88 -10.44
N GLN A 42 2.45 -8.42 -10.92
CA GLN A 42 3.63 -9.27 -11.10
C GLN A 42 4.52 -9.35 -9.84
N ARG A 43 4.58 -8.28 -9.05
CA ARG A 43 5.54 -8.15 -7.93
C ARG A 43 4.94 -8.48 -6.57
N ASN A 44 3.63 -8.31 -6.41
CA ASN A 44 2.90 -8.47 -5.15
C ASN A 44 3.54 -7.66 -4.00
N GLY A 45 3.93 -6.42 -4.28
CA GLY A 45 4.54 -5.51 -3.32
C GLY A 45 3.59 -5.18 -2.16
N VAL A 46 4.18 -4.80 -1.02
CA VAL A 46 3.44 -4.59 0.23
C VAL A 46 2.85 -3.19 0.27
N LEU A 47 1.61 -3.07 0.72
CA LEU A 47 0.99 -1.79 1.03
C LEU A 47 0.95 -1.60 2.55
N ALA A 48 1.67 -0.60 3.07
CA ALA A 48 1.54 -0.16 4.45
C ALA A 48 0.76 1.14 4.52
N LEU A 49 -0.21 1.17 5.42
CA LEU A 49 -1.21 2.23 5.46
C LEU A 49 -1.43 2.67 6.90
N SER A 50 -1.44 3.98 7.10
CA SER A 50 -1.91 4.60 8.33
C SER A 50 -3.31 4.10 8.68
N GLU A 51 -3.54 3.73 9.94
CA GLU A 51 -4.88 3.34 10.41
C GLU A 51 -5.93 4.45 10.22
N PHE A 52 -5.50 5.72 10.13
CA PHE A 52 -6.38 6.88 9.93
C PHE A 52 -6.68 7.20 8.46
N ALA A 53 -6.13 6.45 7.50
CA ALA A 53 -6.54 6.57 6.11
C ALA A 53 -7.84 5.76 5.90
N GLY A 54 -8.89 6.34 5.31
CA GLY A 54 -10.17 5.63 5.18
C GLY A 54 -10.11 4.35 4.32
N ALA A 55 -9.11 4.22 3.44
CA ALA A 55 -8.82 2.97 2.74
C ALA A 55 -8.43 1.81 3.69
N SER A 56 -7.91 2.12 4.89
CA SER A 56 -7.48 1.14 5.88
C SER A 56 -8.61 0.26 6.37
N VAL A 57 -9.83 0.81 6.45
CA VAL A 57 -11.04 0.11 6.91
C VAL A 57 -11.45 -0.97 5.91
N PHE A 58 -11.31 -0.70 4.62
CA PHE A 58 -11.75 -1.62 3.56
C PHE A 58 -10.66 -2.59 3.12
N MET A 59 -9.40 -2.22 3.29
CA MET A 59 -8.22 -2.99 2.85
C MET A 59 -7.46 -3.66 4.00
N ALA A 60 -8.03 -3.65 5.22
CA ALA A 60 -7.39 -4.12 6.46
C ALA A 60 -6.76 -5.51 6.35
N ASP A 61 -7.42 -6.43 5.64
CA ASP A 61 -7.01 -7.84 5.54
C ASP A 61 -5.76 -8.08 4.67
N GLY A 62 -5.33 -7.08 3.90
CA GLY A 62 -4.14 -7.18 3.05
C GLY A 62 -3.03 -6.22 3.39
N VAL A 63 -3.33 -5.06 3.98
CA VAL A 63 -2.32 -4.03 4.29
C VAL A 63 -1.54 -4.32 5.58
N VAL A 64 -0.41 -3.63 5.75
CA VAL A 64 0.28 -3.50 7.03
C VAL A 64 -0.14 -2.18 7.66
N GLN A 65 -0.94 -2.23 8.71
CA GLN A 65 -1.39 -1.03 9.42
C GLN A 65 -0.36 -0.55 10.44
N PHE A 66 -0.30 0.77 10.66
CA PHE A 66 0.50 1.40 11.70
C PHE A 66 -0.14 2.72 12.15
N HIS A 67 0.14 3.15 13.37
CA HIS A 67 -0.19 4.49 13.83
C HIS A 67 0.82 5.52 13.29
N PRO A 68 0.43 6.54 12.50
CA PRO A 68 1.38 7.44 11.82
C PRO A 68 2.18 8.34 12.76
N ALA A 69 1.67 8.66 13.96
CA ALA A 69 2.44 9.39 14.97
C ALA A 69 3.38 8.50 15.81
N ASN A 70 3.32 7.17 15.63
CA ASN A 70 4.19 6.23 16.33
C ASN A 70 5.34 5.80 15.40
N ILE A 71 6.49 6.46 15.53
CA ILE A 71 7.68 6.19 14.70
C ILE A 71 8.13 4.73 14.84
N LYS A 72 7.98 4.14 16.02
CA LYS A 72 8.39 2.75 16.27
C LYS A 72 7.50 1.77 15.50
N GLU A 73 6.18 1.96 15.52
CA GLU A 73 5.27 1.15 14.73
C GLU A 73 5.48 1.33 13.23
N MET A 74 5.73 2.57 12.78
CA MET A 74 6.05 2.82 11.37
C MET A 74 7.31 2.08 10.95
N ALA A 75 8.38 2.13 11.75
CA ALA A 75 9.61 1.36 11.49
C ALA A 75 9.36 -0.15 11.47
N GLN A 76 8.58 -0.67 12.42
CA GLN A 76 8.17 -2.08 12.45
C GLN A 76 7.32 -2.47 11.23
N SER A 77 6.48 -1.57 10.72
CA SER A 77 5.67 -1.82 9.52
C SER A 77 6.53 -1.98 8.27
N ILE A 78 7.61 -1.19 8.17
CA ILE A 78 8.59 -1.26 7.08
C ILE A 78 9.40 -2.55 7.18
N ASP A 79 9.94 -2.83 8.36
CA ASP A 79 10.69 -4.06 8.63
C ASP A 79 9.87 -5.30 8.31
N LYS A 80 8.62 -5.34 8.80
CA LYS A 80 7.66 -6.41 8.52
C LYS A 80 7.40 -6.52 7.02
N GLY A 81 7.05 -5.41 6.35
CA GLY A 81 6.72 -5.41 4.93
C GLY A 81 7.85 -5.92 4.04
N LEU A 82 9.09 -5.51 4.31
CA LEU A 82 10.26 -5.92 3.54
C LEU A 82 10.75 -7.33 3.88
N SER A 83 10.42 -7.84 5.08
CA SER A 83 10.80 -9.18 5.54
C SER A 83 9.76 -10.27 5.19
N MET A 84 8.61 -9.92 4.62
CA MET A 84 7.56 -10.89 4.26
C MET A 84 8.05 -11.89 3.21
N SER A 85 7.65 -13.15 3.38
CA SER A 85 7.84 -14.17 2.36
C SER A 85 7.08 -13.83 1.07
N LYS A 86 7.44 -14.48 -0.04
CA LYS A 86 6.73 -14.27 -1.31
C LYS A 86 5.28 -14.74 -1.22
N GLU A 87 5.05 -15.81 -0.46
CA GLU A 87 3.75 -16.42 -0.24
C GLU A 87 2.84 -15.49 0.55
N GLU A 88 3.33 -14.90 1.65
CA GLU A 88 2.55 -13.93 2.44
C GLU A 88 2.22 -12.68 1.62
N ARG A 89 3.21 -12.18 0.85
CA ARG A 89 3.01 -11.04 -0.05
C ARG A 89 1.95 -11.31 -1.10
N LYS A 90 2.00 -12.48 -1.73
CA LYS A 90 1.01 -12.91 -2.72
C LYS A 90 -0.38 -13.02 -2.10
N GLU A 91 -0.51 -13.65 -0.94
CA GLU A 91 -1.80 -13.80 -0.26
C GLU A 91 -2.42 -12.44 0.07
N ARG A 92 -1.62 -11.52 0.61
CA ARG A 92 -2.03 -10.14 0.89
C ARG A 92 -2.45 -9.43 -0.38
N TYR A 93 -1.64 -9.50 -1.43
CA TYR A 93 -1.96 -8.91 -2.74
C TYR A 93 -3.29 -9.45 -3.28
N ASP A 94 -3.51 -10.77 -3.26
CA ASP A 94 -4.72 -11.38 -3.82
C ASP A 94 -5.99 -10.87 -3.10
N ARG A 95 -5.92 -10.63 -1.78
CA ARG A 95 -7.01 -10.00 -1.01
C ARG A 95 -7.25 -8.55 -1.45
N LEU A 96 -6.18 -7.76 -1.59
CA LEU A 96 -6.27 -6.35 -2.00
C LEU A 96 -6.75 -6.21 -3.44
N ALA A 97 -6.21 -7.02 -4.36
CA ALA A 97 -6.58 -7.04 -5.76
C ALA A 97 -8.05 -7.39 -5.92
N LYS A 98 -8.56 -8.40 -5.20
CA LYS A 98 -9.98 -8.73 -5.21
C LYS A 98 -10.85 -7.54 -4.79
N PHE A 99 -10.46 -6.84 -3.72
CA PHE A 99 -11.19 -5.67 -3.25
C PHE A 99 -11.19 -4.55 -4.29
N VAL A 100 -10.01 -4.21 -4.83
CA VAL A 100 -9.84 -3.14 -5.83
C VAL A 100 -10.64 -3.43 -7.11
N HIS A 101 -10.58 -4.66 -7.65
CA HIS A 101 -11.30 -5.03 -8.86
C HIS A 101 -12.83 -5.10 -8.68
N THR A 102 -13.33 -5.30 -7.45
CA THR A 102 -14.78 -5.38 -7.19
C THR A 102 -15.39 -3.99 -6.94
N ASN A 103 -14.59 -3.02 -6.51
CA ASN A 103 -15.06 -1.69 -6.06
C ASN A 103 -14.50 -0.54 -6.91
N THR A 104 -14.13 -0.84 -8.16
CA THR A 104 -13.77 0.13 -9.21
C THR A 104 -14.73 -0.06 -10.38
#